data_AF-A0A9P7BB02-F1
#
_entry.id   AF-A0A9P7BB02-F1
#
_cell.length_a   1.000
_cell.length_b   1.000
_cell.length_c   1.000
_cell.angle_alpha   90.00
_cell.angle_beta   90.00
_cell.angle_gamma   90.00
#
_symmetry.space_group_name_H-M   'P 1'
#
loop_
_entity.id
_entity.type
_entity.pdbx_description
1 polymer ?
#
loop_
_entity_poly.entity_id
_entity_poly.type
_entity_poly.pdbx_seq_one_letter_code
_entity_poly.pdbx_strand_id
1 'polypeptide(L)'
;MSANTKTETTGSRLPIWALSPQEEKTARANLKESAYKSCDEFVKAMAECAKTHGVKVFPACDQQRDKMKECIIAYQTDRNLDNERDLIVLSKIEKLEKQLNERKAAKK
;
A
#
# COMPACT_ATOMS: atom_id res chain seq x y z
N MET A 1 -27.43 -34.97 22.24
CA MET A 1 -27.67 -33.55 22.51
C MET A 1 -26.37 -32.91 22.93
N SER A 2 -25.69 -32.18 22.03
CA SER A 2 -24.63 -31.24 22.39
C SER A 2 -24.60 -30.15 21.33
N ALA A 3 -25.30 -29.05 21.61
CA ALA A 3 -25.18 -27.82 20.84
C ALA A 3 -23.81 -27.21 21.16
N ASN A 4 -22.87 -27.27 20.23
CA ASN A 4 -21.57 -26.64 20.40
C ASN A 4 -21.70 -25.16 20.09
N THR A 5 -21.76 -24.36 21.16
CA THR A 5 -21.80 -22.90 21.20
C THR A 5 -20.65 -22.30 20.39
N LYS A 6 -20.99 -21.54 19.33
CA LYS A 6 -20.03 -20.67 18.63
C LYS A 6 -19.58 -19.58 19.59
N THR A 7 -18.33 -19.66 20.03
CA THR A 7 -17.64 -18.61 20.79
C THR A 7 -17.57 -17.33 19.95
N GLU A 8 -18.42 -16.36 20.26
CA GLU A 8 -18.23 -14.97 19.87
C GLU A 8 -17.00 -14.42 20.61
N THR A 9 -15.89 -14.26 19.91
CA THR A 9 -14.72 -13.53 20.42
C THR A 9 -14.99 -12.02 20.32
N THR A 10 -15.58 -11.46 21.36
CA THR A 10 -15.57 -10.02 21.68
C THR A 10 -14.21 -9.63 22.30
N GLY A 11 -13.13 -9.80 21.55
CA GLY A 11 -11.80 -9.31 21.90
C GLY A 11 -11.52 -8.00 21.16
N SER A 12 -11.52 -6.88 21.89
CA SER A 12 -11.04 -5.54 21.48
C SER A 12 -10.99 -5.30 19.98
N ARG A 13 -12.15 -5.10 19.33
CA ARG A 13 -12.19 -4.73 17.92
C ARG A 13 -11.70 -3.30 17.81
N LEU A 14 -10.43 -3.16 17.45
CA LEU A 14 -9.87 -1.87 17.03
C LEU A 14 -10.85 -1.21 16.06
N PRO A 15 -11.01 0.12 16.13
CA PRO A 15 -11.91 0.82 15.24
C PRO A 15 -11.50 0.59 13.78
N ILE A 16 -12.44 0.67 12.85
CA ILE A 16 -12.21 0.32 11.44
C ILE A 16 -11.08 1.16 10.80
N TRP A 17 -10.92 2.39 11.29
CA TRP A 17 -9.86 3.32 10.89
C TRP A 17 -8.46 2.95 11.43
N ALA A 18 -8.38 2.08 12.45
CA ALA A 18 -7.10 1.60 12.95
C ALA A 18 -6.58 0.47 12.05
N LEU A 19 -5.43 0.71 11.42
CA LEU A 19 -4.77 -0.25 10.55
C LEU A 19 -3.92 -1.22 11.38
N SER A 20 -3.95 -2.48 10.96
CA SER A 20 -3.02 -3.49 11.45
C SER A 20 -1.61 -3.26 10.88
N PRO A 21 -0.56 -3.80 11.50
CA PRO A 21 0.81 -3.70 10.97
C PRO A 21 0.97 -4.28 9.55
N GLN A 22 0.12 -5.23 9.15
CA GLN A 22 0.12 -5.78 7.80
C GLN A 22 -0.46 -4.78 6.79
N GLU A 23 -1.56 -4.12 7.15
CA GLU A 23 -2.21 -3.12 6.30
C GLU A 23 -1.35 -1.87 6.15
N GLU A 24 -0.64 -1.46 7.20
CA GLU A 24 0.31 -0.35 7.09
C GLU A 24 1.50 -0.71 6.17
N LYS A 25 1.96 -1.96 6.18
CA LYS A 25 2.95 -2.42 5.19
C LYS A 25 2.39 -2.37 3.77
N THR A 26 1.12 -2.76 3.57
CA THR A 26 0.45 -2.67 2.27
C THR A 26 0.33 -1.21 1.80
N ALA A 27 -0.09 -0.28 2.67
CA ALA A 27 -0.16 1.15 2.33
C ALA A 27 1.20 1.70 1.87
N ARG A 28 2.28 1.33 2.58
CA ARG A 28 3.65 1.72 2.20
C ARG A 28 4.11 1.08 0.88
N ALA A 29 3.69 -0.16 0.61
CA ALA A 29 3.99 -0.84 -0.65
C ALA A 29 3.26 -0.17 -1.83
N ASN A 30 1.97 0.15 -1.68
CA ASN A 30 1.19 0.86 -2.69
C ASN A 30 1.76 2.26 -2.96
N LEU A 31 2.11 3.00 -1.91
CA LEU A 31 2.77 4.30 -2.03
C LEU A 31 4.10 4.19 -2.78
N LYS A 32 4.89 3.14 -2.49
CA LYS A 32 6.13 2.87 -3.21
C LYS A 32 5.84 2.67 -4.70
N GLU A 33 4.88 1.81 -5.05
CA GLU A 33 4.51 1.57 -6.45
C GLU A 33 4.01 2.82 -7.17
N SER A 34 3.20 3.66 -6.52
CA SER A 34 2.71 4.91 -7.11
C SER A 34 3.83 5.94 -7.29
N ALA A 35 4.79 6.01 -6.35
CA ALA A 35 5.99 6.83 -6.49
C ALA A 35 6.86 6.37 -7.67
N TYR A 36 7.08 5.06 -7.84
CA TYR A 36 7.85 4.54 -8.98
C TYR A 36 7.16 4.81 -10.32
N LYS A 37 5.83 4.68 -10.39
CA LYS A 37 5.06 5.00 -11.60
C LYS A 37 5.16 6.48 -11.96
N SER A 38 5.16 7.36 -10.96
CA SER A 38 5.27 8.80 -11.17
C SER A 38 6.69 9.25 -11.57
N CYS A 39 7.71 8.52 -11.12
CA CYS A 39 9.12 8.77 -11.43
C CYS A 39 9.67 7.88 -12.55
N ASP A 40 8.81 7.30 -13.39
CA ASP A 40 9.17 6.31 -14.43
C ASP A 40 10.24 6.84 -15.40
N GLU A 41 10.20 8.14 -15.72
CA GLU A 41 11.19 8.80 -16.58
C GLU A 41 12.61 8.71 -16.02
N PHE A 42 12.77 8.95 -14.70
CA PHE A 42 14.07 8.88 -14.04
C PHE A 42 14.54 7.44 -13.87
N VAL A 43 13.61 6.50 -13.65
CA VAL A 43 13.91 5.06 -13.58
C VAL A 43 14.40 4.56 -14.93
N LYS A 44 13.77 4.97 -16.03
CA LYS A 44 14.20 4.66 -17.40
C LYS A 44 15.58 5.24 -17.70
N ALA A 45 15.82 6.51 -17.39
CA ALA A 45 17.13 7.14 -17.57
C ALA A 45 18.24 6.43 -16.77
N MET A 46 17.93 5.99 -15.55
CA MET A 46 18.86 5.19 -14.75
C MET A 46 19.11 3.82 -15.38
N ALA A 47 18.07 3.14 -15.87
CA ALA A 47 18.17 1.83 -16.50
C ALA A 47 18.96 1.88 -17.82
N GLU A 48 18.80 2.95 -18.60
CA GLU A 48 19.60 3.20 -19.80
C GLU A 48 21.07 3.39 -19.47
N CYS A 49 21.38 4.23 -18.48
CA CYS A 49 22.74 4.44 -18.01
C CYS A 49 23.37 3.14 -17.47
N ALA A 50 22.61 2.34 -16.73
CA ALA A 50 23.07 1.04 -16.23
C ALA A 50 23.37 0.05 -17.36
N LYS A 51 22.59 0.07 -18.45
CA LYS A 51 22.87 -0.75 -19.64
C LYS A 51 24.17 -0.33 -20.33
N THR A 52 24.46 0.96 -20.40
CA THR A 52 25.67 1.46 -21.08
C THR A 52 26.94 1.20 -20.27
N HIS A 53 26.87 1.33 -18.95
CA HIS A 53 28.04 1.24 -18.06
C HIS A 53 28.22 -0.14 -17.39
N GLY A 54 27.25 -1.05 -17.51
CA GLY A 54 27.36 -2.42 -17.03
C GLY A 54 27.68 -2.47 -15.53
N VAL A 55 28.78 -3.13 -15.14
CA VAL A 55 29.19 -3.27 -13.73
C VAL A 55 29.66 -1.93 -13.10
N LYS A 56 29.95 -0.90 -13.92
CA LYS A 56 30.42 0.42 -13.48
C LYS A 56 29.31 1.46 -13.30
N VAL A 57 28.09 1.03 -12.93
CA VAL A 57 26.95 1.94 -12.68
C VAL A 57 27.30 3.00 -11.62
N PHE A 58 28.08 2.60 -10.62
CA PHE A 58 28.66 3.49 -9.61
C PHE A 58 30.12 3.75 -10.02
N PRO A 59 30.57 4.99 -10.31
CA PRO A 59 29.97 6.32 -10.07
C PRO A 59 29.36 7.00 -11.33
N ALA A 60 29.35 6.32 -12.49
CA ALA A 60 29.02 6.94 -13.77
C ALA A 60 27.57 7.42 -13.88
N CYS A 61 26.64 6.78 -13.17
CA CYS A 61 25.20 7.06 -13.22
C CYS A 61 24.67 7.79 -11.97
N ASP A 62 25.55 8.44 -11.22
CA ASP A 62 25.21 9.09 -9.95
C ASP A 62 24.18 10.21 -10.13
N GLN A 63 24.29 11.00 -11.20
CA GLN A 63 23.36 12.11 -11.46
C GLN A 63 21.93 11.61 -11.72
N GLN A 64 21.78 10.51 -12.47
CA GLN A 64 20.47 9.92 -12.77
C GLN A 64 19.87 9.29 -11.52
N ARG A 65 20.70 8.63 -10.71
CA ARG A 65 20.28 8.07 -9.42
C ARG A 65 19.79 9.16 -8.46
N ASP A 66 20.52 10.26 -8.36
CA ASP A 66 20.18 11.33 -7.42
C ASP A 66 18.85 12.01 -7.81
N LYS A 67 18.64 12.27 -9.10
CA LYS A 67 17.34 12.75 -9.63
C LYS A 67 16.19 11.77 -9.37
N MET A 68 16.42 10.48 -9.59
CA MET A 68 15.42 9.44 -9.29
C MET A 68 15.09 9.44 -7.78
N LYS A 69 16.10 9.52 -6.93
CA LYS A 69 15.94 9.55 -5.47
C LYS A 69 15.17 10.79 -5.01
N GLU A 70 15.50 11.96 -5.55
CA GLU A 70 14.80 13.21 -5.25
C GLU A 70 13.31 13.12 -5.60
N CYS A 71 13.00 12.59 -6.79
CA CYS A 71 11.61 12.37 -7.20
C CYS A 71 10.88 11.42 -6.23
N ILE A 72 11.47 10.26 -5.90
CA ILE A 72 10.83 9.28 -5.01
C ILE A 72 10.60 9.86 -3.61
N ILE A 73 11.57 10.60 -3.07
CA ILE A 73 11.46 11.24 -1.74
C ILE A 73 10.33 12.29 -1.73
N ALA A 74 10.19 13.05 -2.81
CA ALA A 74 9.10 14.03 -2.93
C ALA A 74 7.70 13.39 -2.89
N TYR A 75 7.57 12.13 -3.34
CA TYR A 75 6.32 11.37 -3.25
C TYR A 75 6.10 10.68 -1.90
N GLN A 76 7.15 10.43 -1.12
CA GLN A 76 7.08 9.81 0.21
C GLN A 76 6.67 10.80 1.31
N THR A 77 5.64 11.61 1.05
CA THR A 77 5.07 12.53 2.04
C THR A 77 4.02 11.84 2.90
N ASP A 78 3.83 12.32 4.14
CA ASP A 78 2.82 11.80 5.05
C ASP A 78 1.41 11.90 4.44
N ARG A 79 1.13 12.97 3.68
CA ARG A 79 -0.15 13.16 3.00
C ARG A 79 -0.46 12.04 2.00
N ASN A 80 0.53 11.61 1.23
CA ASN A 80 0.32 10.54 0.27
C ASN A 80 0.17 9.19 0.97
N LEU A 81 0.85 8.99 2.10
CA LEU A 81 0.68 7.80 2.92
C LEU A 81 -0.73 7.74 3.53
N ASP A 82 -1.26 8.87 4.02
CA ASP A 82 -2.61 8.93 4.59
C ASP A 82 -3.69 8.65 3.53
N ASN A 83 -3.53 9.14 2.29
CA ASN A 83 -4.44 8.78 1.19
C ASN A 83 -4.49 7.26 0.96
N GLU A 84 -3.34 6.58 0.97
CA GLU A 84 -3.29 5.12 0.79
C GLU A 84 -3.92 4.37 1.97
N ARG A 85 -3.77 4.91 3.19
CA ARG A 85 -4.42 4.37 4.39
C ARG A 85 -5.95 4.49 4.28
N ASP A 86 -6.45 5.64 3.84
CA ASP A 86 -7.89 5.89 3.65
C ASP A 86 -8.49 4.93 2.61
N LEU A 87 -7.78 4.65 1.51
CA LEU A 87 -8.22 3.65 0.51
C LEU A 87 -8.41 2.26 1.12
N ILE A 88 -7.53 1.85 2.04
CA ILE A 88 -7.66 0.57 2.75
C ILE A 88 -8.89 0.58 3.67
N VAL A 89 -9.12 1.69 4.38
CA VAL A 89 -10.28 1.84 5.25
C VAL A 89 -11.58 1.81 4.45
N LEU A 90 -11.65 2.48 3.30
CA LEU A 90 -12.80 2.44 2.40
C LEU A 90 -13.08 1.02 1.90
N SER A 91 -12.06 0.28 1.49
CA SER A 91 -12.21 -1.13 1.08
C SER A 91 -12.76 -2.03 2.21
N LYS A 92 -12.41 -1.74 3.47
CA LYS A 92 -12.99 -2.45 4.63
C LYS A 92 -14.47 -2.12 4.79
N ILE A 93 -14.86 -0.86 4.67
CA ILE A 93 -16.25 -0.42 4.79
C ILE A 93 -17.11 -1.13 3.74
N GLU A 94 -16.68 -1.13 2.49
CA GLU A 94 -17.38 -1.81 1.38
C GLU A 94 -17.58 -3.31 1.65
N LYS A 95 -16.53 -3.99 2.14
CA LYS A 95 -16.62 -5.42 2.49
C LYS A 95 -17.61 -5.68 3.61
N LEU A 96 -17.66 -4.82 4.63
CA LEU A 96 -18.59 -4.94 5.75
C LEU A 96 -20.03 -4.69 5.31
N GLU A 97 -20.26 -3.67 4.48
CA GLU A 97 -21.58 -3.38 3.91
C GLU A 97 -22.11 -4.55 3.08
N LYS A 98 -21.26 -5.15 2.23
CA LYS A 98 -21.60 -6.34 1.45
C LYS A 98 -22.00 -7.51 2.34
N GLN A 99 -21.20 -7.82 3.37
CA GLN A 99 -21.52 -8.88 4.33
C GLN A 99 -22.83 -8.61 5.08
N LEU A 100 -23.11 -7.36 5.41
CA LEU A 100 -24.33 -6.97 6.09
C LEU A 100 -25.56 -7.21 5.19
N ASN A 101 -25.47 -6.83 3.92
CA ASN A 101 -26.54 -7.03 2.94
C ASN A 101 -26.80 -8.53 2.68
N GLU A 102 -25.75 -9.33 2.55
CA GLU A 102 -25.87 -10.80 2.40
C GLU A 102 -26.54 -11.44 3.62
N ARG A 103 -26.18 -11.01 4.84
CA ARG A 103 -26.83 -11.48 6.08
C ARG A 103 -28.29 -11.07 6.18
N LYS A 104 -28.65 -9.86 5.70
CA LYS A 104 -30.04 -9.41 5.62
C LYS A 104 -30.83 -10.25 4.62
N ALA A 105 -30.26 -10.53 3.46
CA ALA A 105 -30.89 -11.35 2.43
C ALA A 105 -31.09 -12.81 2.89
N ALA A 106 -30.13 -13.40 3.61
CA ALA A 106 -30.24 -14.76 4.12
C ALA A 106 -31.23 -14.93 5.30
N LYS A 107 -31.66 -13.84 5.93
CA LYS A 107 -32.67 -13.84 7.01
C LYS A 107 -34.09 -13.58 6.51
N LYS A 108 -34.27 -13.21 5.24
CA LYS A 108 -35.56 -12.96 4.59
C LYS A 108 -36.01 -14.21 3.84
#